data_AF-A0A496UUE9-F1
#
_entry.id   AF-A0A496UUE9-F1
#
_cell.length_a   1.000
_cell.length_b   1.000
_cell.length_c   1.000
_cell.angle_alpha   90.00
_cell.angle_beta   90.00
_cell.angle_gamma   90.00
#
_symmetry.space_group_name_H-M   'P 1'
#
loop_
_entity.id
_entity.type
_entity.pdbx_description
1 polymer ?
#
loop_
_entity_poly.entity_id
_entity_poly.type
_entity_poly.pdbx_seq_one_letter_code
_entity_poly.pdbx_strand_id
1 'polypeptide(L)'
;MRPGRNQWEWIVPAVSIRIAVRLALLFPAIVTGMAVATPAVVPTDPVSDLWERDSLTIVVTDSGLGGLSVVADAERKLRDHGVYADVELVFGNALFTAEGGYNSLPGRGEKLQVFSRALQALQDDYDPDLIMIACNTLSVLYPDTDFAASTTIPVVGIVEDGVDLIAGRMENGEPSHTIIFATETTVEEGTHKAALVARGIPADHIFTQACPQLASYIEQGFDGMGAGFLIDAYVGEALDAFNVGAGPLYVSFNCTHYGYSLEAWREAFASREVAVTAFLDPNLTMIDFLLPKSRYGRHANPAVRVSAVSMVAISDDRRESIGRYLRAISPATAAALDDYELRPDLFIWRDLVGDADPGPPAPPQGDAR
;
A
#
# COMPACT_ATOMS: atom_id res chain seq x y z
N MET A 1 -6.29 62.29 -10.69
CA MET A 1 -5.68 62.69 -11.97
C MET A 1 -4.40 61.89 -12.14
N ARG A 2 -4.28 61.12 -13.22
CA ARG A 2 -3.16 60.20 -13.49
C ARG A 2 -1.94 60.98 -14.04
N PRO A 3 -0.71 60.69 -13.59
CA PRO A 3 0.48 60.65 -14.45
C PRO A 3 0.65 59.20 -14.94
N GLY A 4 1.09 58.87 -16.15
CA GLY A 4 2.27 59.32 -16.88
C GLY A 4 2.92 58.03 -17.39
N ARG A 5 2.74 57.70 -18.67
CA ARG A 5 3.40 56.57 -19.33
C ARG A 5 4.89 56.88 -19.46
N ASN A 6 5.75 55.89 -19.21
CA ASN A 6 7.03 55.73 -19.89
C ASN A 6 7.36 54.23 -20.01
N GLN A 7 7.79 53.85 -21.21
CA GLN A 7 8.26 52.53 -21.64
C GLN A 7 9.61 52.21 -21.00
N TRP A 8 9.84 50.95 -20.61
CA TRP A 8 11.15 50.30 -20.64
C TRP A 8 11.00 48.78 -20.78
N GLU A 9 11.68 48.24 -21.79
CA GLU A 9 11.86 46.83 -22.11
C GLU A 9 12.76 46.11 -21.09
N TRP A 10 12.47 44.84 -20.80
CA TRP A 10 13.37 43.87 -20.16
C TRP A 10 13.10 42.51 -20.85
N ILE A 11 13.89 42.15 -21.86
CA ILE A 11 15.08 41.26 -21.79
C ILE A 11 14.77 39.89 -21.19
N VAL A 12 14.61 38.91 -22.08
CA VAL A 12 14.57 37.47 -21.80
C VAL A 12 15.98 36.90 -22.02
N PRO A 13 16.61 36.16 -21.09
CA PRO A 13 17.83 35.45 -21.40
C PRO A 13 17.50 34.09 -22.03
N ALA A 14 17.87 33.93 -23.30
CA ALA A 14 17.98 32.65 -23.96
C ALA A 14 19.23 31.91 -23.47
N VAL A 15 19.06 30.75 -22.83
CA VAL A 15 20.18 29.85 -22.49
C VAL A 15 20.47 28.98 -23.70
N SER A 16 21.59 29.26 -24.38
CA SER A 16 22.14 28.43 -25.45
C SER A 16 23.14 27.43 -24.85
N ILE A 17 22.81 26.14 -24.88
CA ILE A 17 23.75 25.06 -24.54
C ILE A 17 24.70 24.88 -25.72
N ARG A 18 25.98 25.24 -25.52
CA ARG A 18 27.06 24.97 -26.49
C ARG A 18 27.56 23.53 -26.31
N ILE A 19 27.34 22.71 -27.33
CA ILE A 19 27.99 21.41 -27.51
C ILE A 19 29.46 21.65 -27.84
N ALA A 20 30.36 21.21 -26.95
CA ALA A 20 31.79 21.19 -27.21
C ALA A 20 32.18 19.82 -27.79
N VAL A 21 32.41 19.79 -29.10
CA VAL A 21 33.07 18.69 -29.81
C VAL A 21 34.55 18.71 -29.44
N ARG A 22 35.08 17.62 -28.85
CA ARG A 22 36.53 17.40 -28.71
C ARG A 22 37.00 16.34 -29.70
N LEU A 23 38.07 16.73 -30.41
CA LEU A 23 38.75 15.99 -31.46
C LEU A 23 39.23 14.59 -31.03
N ALA A 24 39.14 13.67 -31.98
CA ALA A 24 39.72 12.35 -31.98
C ALA A 24 41.25 12.38 -31.96
N LEU A 25 41.85 11.50 -31.14
CA LEU A 25 43.24 11.06 -31.26
C LEU A 25 43.24 9.65 -31.87
N LEU A 26 43.99 9.52 -32.98
CA LEU A 26 44.28 8.30 -33.71
C LEU A 26 45.26 7.39 -32.94
N PHE A 27 44.94 6.10 -32.80
CA PHE A 27 45.88 4.99 -32.60
C PHE A 27 45.24 3.68 -33.12
N PRO A 28 46.01 2.63 -33.45
CA PRO A 28 45.93 1.93 -34.73
C PRO A 28 45.03 0.70 -34.69
N ALA A 29 44.63 0.29 -35.89
CA ALA A 29 43.82 -0.88 -36.18
C ALA A 29 44.38 -2.16 -35.54
N ILE A 30 43.57 -2.77 -34.66
CA ILE A 30 43.65 -4.20 -34.36
C ILE A 30 42.42 -4.84 -34.99
N VAL A 31 42.68 -5.72 -35.94
CA VAL A 31 41.68 -6.54 -36.62
C VAL A 31 41.15 -7.57 -35.61
N THR A 32 39.90 -7.44 -35.21
CA THR A 32 39.12 -8.49 -34.55
C THR A 32 37.70 -8.49 -35.12
N GLY A 33 37.21 -9.68 -35.43
CA GLY A 33 36.09 -9.96 -36.33
C GLY A 33 34.79 -9.23 -36.03
N MET A 34 34.02 -9.01 -37.10
CA MET A 34 32.64 -8.53 -37.03
C MET A 34 31.78 -9.55 -36.28
N ALA A 35 31.62 -9.34 -34.97
CA ALA A 35 30.47 -9.85 -34.25
C ALA A 35 29.28 -8.95 -34.62
N VAL A 36 28.27 -9.54 -35.25
CA VAL A 36 26.95 -8.92 -35.38
C VAL A 36 26.45 -8.70 -33.96
N ALA A 37 26.43 -7.45 -33.50
CA ALA A 37 25.82 -7.11 -32.24
C ALA A 37 24.32 -7.38 -32.36
N THR A 38 23.85 -8.45 -31.71
CA THR A 38 22.44 -8.61 -31.38
C THR A 38 22.02 -7.38 -30.59
N PRO A 39 20.90 -6.72 -30.93
CA PRO A 39 20.44 -5.59 -30.13
C PRO A 39 20.29 -6.07 -28.68
N ALA A 40 20.92 -5.35 -27.75
CA ALA A 40 20.73 -5.60 -26.34
C ALA A 40 19.23 -5.47 -26.06
N VAL A 41 18.60 -6.58 -25.65
CA VAL A 41 17.25 -6.55 -25.10
C VAL A 41 17.36 -5.67 -23.86
N VAL A 42 16.80 -4.46 -23.94
CA VAL A 42 16.60 -3.63 -22.76
C VAL A 42 15.67 -4.43 -21.86
N PRO A 43 16.05 -4.77 -20.61
CA PRO A 43 15.14 -5.43 -19.70
C PRO A 43 13.91 -4.54 -19.57
N THR A 44 12.77 -5.03 -20.07
CA THR A 44 11.49 -4.37 -19.84
C THR A 44 11.19 -4.49 -18.35
N ASP A 45 10.74 -3.39 -17.75
CA ASP A 45 10.18 -3.43 -16.41
C ASP A 45 9.03 -4.46 -16.45
N PRO A 46 9.04 -5.53 -15.62
CA PRO A 46 8.04 -6.61 -15.67
C PRO A 46 6.60 -6.09 -15.62
N VAL A 47 6.41 -4.92 -14.99
CA VAL A 47 5.12 -4.23 -14.90
C VAL A 47 4.71 -3.56 -16.22
N SER A 48 5.68 -3.01 -16.96
CA SER A 48 5.40 -2.34 -18.24
C SER A 48 4.88 -3.30 -19.31
N ASP A 49 5.29 -4.57 -19.26
CA ASP A 49 4.80 -5.62 -20.17
C ASP A 49 3.32 -5.95 -19.92
N LEU A 50 2.82 -5.74 -18.69
CA LEU A 50 1.40 -5.91 -18.37
C LEU A 50 0.53 -4.90 -19.11
N TRP A 51 1.04 -3.69 -19.37
CA TRP A 51 0.27 -2.64 -20.05
C TRP A 51 -0.12 -2.99 -21.48
N GLU A 52 0.60 -3.90 -22.15
CA GLU A 52 0.25 -4.29 -23.52
C GLU A 52 -0.82 -5.37 -23.59
N ARG A 53 -1.16 -6.00 -22.47
CA ARG A 53 -2.17 -7.06 -22.42
C ARG A 53 -3.59 -6.49 -22.54
N ASP A 54 -4.49 -7.31 -23.06
CA ASP A 54 -5.92 -7.02 -23.06
C ASP A 54 -6.64 -7.69 -21.87
N SER A 55 -6.05 -8.74 -21.29
CA SER A 55 -6.60 -9.48 -20.15
C SER A 55 -5.57 -9.63 -19.03
N LEU A 56 -6.03 -9.54 -17.78
CA LEU A 56 -5.19 -9.72 -16.59
C LEU A 56 -5.91 -10.49 -15.48
N THR A 57 -5.19 -11.38 -14.80
CA THR A 57 -5.55 -11.90 -13.48
C THR A 57 -4.65 -11.26 -12.42
N ILE A 58 -5.24 -10.54 -11.47
CA ILE A 58 -4.52 -9.85 -10.40
C ILE A 58 -4.99 -10.41 -9.05
N VAL A 59 -4.06 -10.98 -8.30
CA VAL A 59 -4.30 -11.34 -6.90
C VAL A 59 -3.95 -10.17 -6.02
N VAL A 60 -4.89 -9.72 -5.18
CA VAL A 60 -4.67 -8.73 -4.13
C VAL A 60 -4.75 -9.44 -2.79
N THR A 61 -3.66 -9.43 -2.02
CA THR A 61 -3.61 -10.11 -0.72
C THR A 61 -3.45 -9.16 0.46
N ASP A 62 -4.13 -9.47 1.56
CA ASP A 62 -4.10 -8.72 2.82
C ASP A 62 -4.21 -9.69 4.00
N SER A 63 -3.77 -9.27 5.20
CA SER A 63 -3.86 -10.08 6.42
C SER A 63 -5.20 -9.98 7.15
N GLY A 64 -6.19 -9.32 6.55
CA GLY A 64 -7.54 -9.11 7.06
C GLY A 64 -8.42 -8.55 5.93
N LEU A 65 -9.43 -7.74 6.26
CA LEU A 65 -10.37 -7.16 5.27
C LEU A 65 -9.98 -5.77 4.78
N GLY A 66 -8.83 -5.25 5.24
CA GLY A 66 -8.32 -3.92 4.89
C GLY A 66 -8.14 -3.74 3.38
N GLY A 67 -7.48 -4.72 2.76
CA GLY A 67 -7.13 -4.71 1.34
C GLY A 67 -8.32 -4.75 0.38
N LEU A 68 -9.54 -5.02 0.85
CA LEU A 68 -10.73 -4.89 -0.01
C LEU A 68 -10.97 -3.45 -0.46
N SER A 69 -10.50 -2.45 0.28
CA SER A 69 -10.53 -1.05 -0.17
C SER A 69 -9.65 -0.83 -1.40
N VAL A 70 -8.47 -1.46 -1.45
CA VAL A 70 -7.59 -1.49 -2.64
C VAL A 70 -8.31 -2.17 -3.80
N VAL A 71 -8.95 -3.32 -3.56
CA VAL A 71 -9.71 -4.04 -4.60
C VAL A 71 -10.86 -3.20 -5.13
N ALA A 72 -11.59 -2.49 -4.27
CA ALA A 72 -12.70 -1.62 -4.67
C ALA A 72 -12.23 -0.42 -5.50
N ASP A 73 -11.11 0.21 -5.11
CA ASP A 73 -10.52 1.29 -5.90
C ASP A 73 -9.98 0.79 -7.24
N ALA A 74 -9.34 -0.38 -7.25
CA ALA A 74 -8.87 -1.06 -8.45
C ALA A 74 -10.01 -1.39 -9.41
N GLU A 75 -11.08 -2.05 -8.95
CA GLU A 75 -12.24 -2.39 -9.78
C GLU A 75 -12.81 -1.13 -10.42
N ARG A 76 -13.07 -0.10 -9.61
CA ARG A 76 -13.64 1.16 -10.06
C ARG A 76 -12.76 1.81 -11.12
N LYS A 77 -11.46 1.98 -10.88
CA LYS A 77 -10.56 2.65 -11.82
C LYS A 77 -10.33 1.85 -13.10
N LEU A 78 -10.19 0.52 -13.01
CA LEU A 78 -10.05 -0.35 -14.19
C LEU A 78 -11.29 -0.27 -15.08
N ARG A 79 -12.48 -0.32 -14.47
CA ARG A 79 -13.76 -0.16 -15.18
C ARG A 79 -13.91 1.23 -15.78
N ASP A 80 -13.61 2.29 -15.03
CA ASP A 80 -13.84 3.67 -15.44
C ASP A 80 -12.84 4.13 -16.53
N HIS A 81 -11.62 3.56 -16.56
CA HIS A 81 -10.57 3.95 -17.51
C HIS A 81 -10.42 3.03 -18.71
N GLY A 82 -10.96 1.81 -18.68
CA GLY A 82 -11.00 0.90 -19.84
C GLY A 82 -9.63 0.59 -20.45
N VAL A 83 -8.61 0.45 -19.60
CA VAL A 83 -7.21 0.16 -20.01
C VAL A 83 -7.06 -1.27 -20.52
N TYR A 84 -7.85 -2.20 -19.95
CA TYR A 84 -7.89 -3.62 -20.27
C TYR A 84 -9.30 -4.02 -20.71
N ALA A 85 -9.43 -5.07 -21.51
CA ALA A 85 -10.71 -5.62 -21.94
C ALA A 85 -11.36 -6.48 -20.85
N ASP A 86 -10.57 -7.30 -20.16
CA ASP A 86 -11.03 -8.28 -19.18
C ASP A 86 -10.07 -8.37 -18.00
N VAL A 87 -10.54 -8.12 -16.78
CA VAL A 87 -9.71 -8.22 -15.57
C VAL A 87 -10.42 -9.07 -14.53
N GLU A 88 -9.68 -10.02 -13.97
CA GLU A 88 -10.08 -10.78 -12.80
C GLU A 88 -9.28 -10.28 -11.59
N LEU A 89 -9.97 -9.70 -10.62
CA LEU A 89 -9.42 -9.29 -9.32
C LEU A 89 -9.77 -10.37 -8.30
N VAL A 90 -8.76 -11.05 -7.78
CA VAL A 90 -8.92 -12.06 -6.74
C VAL A 90 -8.43 -11.49 -5.42
N PHE A 91 -9.33 -11.31 -4.45
CA PHE A 91 -8.95 -10.98 -3.09
C PHE A 91 -8.58 -12.24 -2.31
N GLY A 92 -7.31 -12.38 -1.94
CA GLY A 92 -6.81 -13.49 -1.12
C GLY A 92 -6.57 -13.06 0.33
N ASN A 93 -7.47 -13.41 1.23
CA ASN A 93 -7.28 -13.15 2.66
C ASN A 93 -6.21 -14.10 3.24
N ALA A 94 -5.06 -13.55 3.60
CA ALA A 94 -3.94 -14.26 4.20
C ALA A 94 -4.08 -14.43 5.72
N LEU A 95 -5.21 -14.06 6.31
CA LEU A 95 -5.55 -14.43 7.68
C LEU A 95 -5.75 -15.95 7.78
N PHE A 96 -5.08 -16.58 8.74
CA PHE A 96 -5.01 -18.03 8.87
C PHE A 96 -5.74 -18.59 10.11
N THR A 97 -6.13 -17.72 11.05
CA THR A 97 -6.89 -18.07 12.26
C THR A 97 -7.83 -16.92 12.65
N ALA A 98 -8.97 -17.26 13.27
CA ALA A 98 -9.88 -16.28 13.86
C ALA A 98 -9.35 -15.71 15.19
N GLU A 99 -8.42 -16.41 15.84
CA GLU A 99 -7.85 -16.07 17.14
C GLU A 99 -6.75 -15.00 17.03
N GLY A 100 -6.14 -14.84 15.86
CA GLY A 100 -5.07 -13.86 15.65
C GLY A 100 -4.51 -13.81 14.23
N GLY A 101 -3.72 -12.79 13.93
CA GLY A 101 -3.07 -12.61 12.63
C GLY A 101 -1.55 -12.68 12.72
N TYR A 102 -0.86 -12.04 11.78
CA TYR A 102 0.61 -12.06 11.75
C TYR A 102 1.24 -11.40 12.98
N ASN A 103 0.62 -10.34 13.54
CA ASN A 103 1.13 -9.67 14.73
C ASN A 103 1.02 -10.54 16.01
N SER A 104 0.24 -11.63 16.02
CA SER A 104 0.16 -12.55 17.16
C SER A 104 1.11 -13.76 17.04
N LEU A 105 1.87 -13.87 15.95
CA LEU A 105 2.84 -14.96 15.79
C LEU A 105 4.07 -14.74 16.70
N PRO A 106 4.70 -15.82 17.23
CA PRO A 106 5.77 -15.71 18.23
C PRO A 106 7.00 -14.93 17.78
N GLY A 107 7.29 -14.95 16.48
CA GLY A 107 8.50 -14.36 15.92
C GLY A 107 8.39 -14.03 14.45
N ARG A 108 9.39 -13.30 13.96
CA ARG A 108 9.48 -12.88 12.56
C ARG A 108 9.64 -14.07 11.61
N GLY A 109 10.36 -15.11 12.02
CA GLY A 109 10.59 -16.31 11.21
C GLY A 109 9.29 -17.02 10.86
N GLU A 110 8.39 -17.18 11.84
CA GLU A 110 7.06 -17.77 11.64
C GLU A 110 6.21 -16.89 10.72
N LYS A 111 6.24 -15.56 10.89
CA LYS A 111 5.54 -14.62 10.00
C LYS A 111 5.97 -14.79 8.54
N LEU A 112 7.28 -14.89 8.27
CA LEU A 112 7.82 -15.10 6.92
C LEU A 112 7.40 -16.44 6.32
N GLN A 113 7.50 -17.53 7.09
CA GLN A 113 7.15 -18.85 6.60
C GLN A 113 5.66 -18.97 6.29
N VAL A 114 4.78 -18.50 7.20
CA VAL A 114 3.33 -18.51 6.99
C VAL A 114 2.97 -17.66 5.78
N PHE A 115 3.54 -16.46 5.65
CA PHE A 115 3.23 -15.60 4.50
C PHE A 115 3.73 -16.19 3.18
N SER A 116 4.92 -16.80 3.18
CA SER A 116 5.44 -17.50 1.99
C SER A 116 4.51 -18.64 1.54
N ARG A 117 3.86 -19.34 2.47
CA ARG A 117 2.88 -20.40 2.14
C ARG A 117 1.59 -19.82 1.58
N ALA A 118 1.12 -18.70 2.14
CA ALA A 118 -0.06 -18.01 1.62
C ALA A 118 0.16 -17.53 0.18
N LEU A 119 1.30 -16.92 -0.11
CA LEU A 119 1.65 -16.47 -1.48
C LEU A 119 1.78 -17.63 -2.45
N GLN A 120 2.42 -18.74 -2.05
CA GLN A 120 2.54 -19.93 -2.88
C GLN A 120 1.16 -20.51 -3.23
N ALA A 121 0.25 -20.63 -2.26
CA ALA A 121 -1.09 -21.14 -2.50
C ALA A 121 -1.89 -20.22 -3.43
N LEU A 122 -1.83 -18.90 -3.24
CA LEU A 122 -2.50 -17.95 -4.12
C LEU A 122 -1.93 -17.97 -5.54
N GLN A 123 -0.62 -18.18 -5.69
CA GLN A 123 -0.01 -18.40 -7.00
C GLN A 123 -0.52 -19.70 -7.64
N ASP A 124 -0.50 -20.81 -6.92
CA ASP A 124 -0.83 -22.12 -7.46
C ASP A 124 -2.33 -22.26 -7.81
N ASP A 125 -3.21 -21.62 -7.03
CA ASP A 125 -4.66 -21.71 -7.22
C ASP A 125 -5.20 -20.79 -8.32
N TYR A 126 -4.53 -19.65 -8.57
CA TYR A 126 -5.07 -18.60 -9.45
C TYR A 126 -4.20 -18.25 -10.66
N ASP A 127 -2.95 -18.72 -10.72
CA ASP A 127 -1.97 -18.44 -11.79
C ASP A 127 -1.95 -16.95 -12.21
N PRO A 128 -1.71 -16.01 -11.26
CA PRO A 128 -1.89 -14.59 -11.51
C PRO A 128 -0.79 -14.00 -12.40
N ASP A 129 -1.16 -12.96 -13.15
CA ASP A 129 -0.21 -12.14 -13.90
C ASP A 129 0.54 -11.14 -12.99
N LEU A 130 -0.04 -10.84 -11.83
CA LEU A 130 0.46 -9.89 -10.85
C LEU A 130 -0.08 -10.23 -9.46
N ILE A 131 0.78 -10.16 -8.45
CA ILE A 131 0.37 -10.17 -7.05
C ILE A 131 0.57 -8.77 -6.45
N MET A 132 -0.47 -8.22 -5.87
CA MET A 132 -0.46 -6.97 -5.11
C MET A 132 -0.61 -7.29 -3.62
N ILE A 133 0.40 -6.96 -2.83
CA ILE A 133 0.35 -7.11 -1.37
C ILE A 133 -0.18 -5.81 -0.78
N ALA A 134 -1.50 -5.73 -0.59
CA ALA A 134 -2.15 -4.55 -0.04
C ALA A 134 -1.77 -4.32 1.42
N CYS A 135 -1.53 -5.37 2.20
CA CYS A 135 -1.21 -5.22 3.62
C CYS A 135 0.20 -4.64 3.81
N ASN A 136 0.31 -3.54 4.57
CA ASN A 136 1.58 -2.94 4.94
C ASN A 136 2.47 -3.91 5.75
N THR A 137 1.89 -4.63 6.72
CA THR A 137 2.61 -5.63 7.53
C THR A 137 3.21 -6.73 6.66
N LEU A 138 2.44 -7.24 5.71
CA LEU A 138 2.92 -8.29 4.81
C LEU A 138 3.94 -7.74 3.81
N SER A 139 3.76 -6.50 3.35
CA SER A 139 4.68 -5.84 2.43
C SER A 139 6.06 -5.62 3.02
N VAL A 140 6.18 -5.22 4.30
CA VAL A 140 7.50 -5.07 4.95
C VAL A 140 8.20 -6.42 5.20
N LEU A 141 7.45 -7.52 5.25
CA LEU A 141 7.98 -8.87 5.41
C LEU A 141 8.32 -9.55 4.08
N TYR A 142 7.62 -9.19 3.01
CA TYR A 142 7.71 -9.83 1.70
C TYR A 142 9.14 -10.04 1.18
N PRO A 143 10.05 -9.04 1.20
CA PRO A 143 11.38 -9.18 0.61
C PRO A 143 12.20 -10.34 1.18
N ASP A 144 11.91 -10.77 2.41
CA ASP A 144 12.63 -11.82 3.12
C ASP A 144 11.92 -13.18 3.09
N THR A 145 10.86 -13.33 2.29
CA THR A 145 10.15 -14.61 2.13
C THR A 145 10.84 -15.52 1.10
N ASP A 146 10.75 -16.84 1.29
CA ASP A 146 11.23 -17.81 0.28
C ASP A 146 10.49 -17.66 -1.07
N PHE A 147 9.23 -17.23 -1.03
CA PHE A 147 8.44 -16.92 -2.22
C PHE A 147 9.06 -15.77 -3.02
N ALA A 148 9.46 -14.67 -2.38
CA ALA A 148 10.11 -13.54 -3.05
C ALA A 148 11.42 -13.95 -3.75
N ALA A 149 12.15 -14.91 -3.17
CA ALA A 149 13.38 -15.42 -3.76
C ALA A 149 13.19 -16.36 -4.97
N SER A 150 11.97 -16.88 -5.19
CA SER A 150 11.71 -17.97 -6.14
C SER A 150 10.64 -17.68 -7.20
N THR A 151 9.71 -16.77 -6.93
CA THR A 151 8.64 -16.45 -7.89
C THR A 151 9.17 -15.69 -9.11
N THR A 152 8.55 -15.93 -10.26
CA THR A 152 8.75 -15.13 -11.48
C THR A 152 7.58 -14.17 -11.72
N ILE A 153 6.53 -14.25 -10.91
CA ILE A 153 5.36 -13.37 -11.02
C ILE A 153 5.75 -12.00 -10.46
N PRO A 154 5.44 -10.90 -11.15
CA PRO A 154 5.60 -9.56 -10.59
C PRO A 154 4.83 -9.44 -9.28
N VAL A 155 5.50 -8.96 -8.23
CA VAL A 155 4.86 -8.68 -6.94
C VAL A 155 5.10 -7.23 -6.55
N VAL A 156 4.03 -6.53 -6.18
CA VAL A 156 4.08 -5.12 -5.77
C VAL A 156 3.49 -4.98 -4.37
N GLY A 157 4.25 -4.38 -3.44
CA GLY A 157 3.80 -4.07 -2.09
C GLY A 157 3.39 -2.60 -1.94
N ILE A 158 2.54 -2.31 -0.96
CA ILE A 158 1.98 -0.97 -0.71
C ILE A 158 2.98 0.02 -0.05
N VAL A 159 4.15 -0.45 0.37
CA VAL A 159 5.08 0.35 1.17
C VAL A 159 5.56 1.57 0.39
N GLU A 160 5.95 1.37 -0.85
CA GLU A 160 6.42 2.36 -1.79
C GLU A 160 5.35 3.42 -2.09
N ASP A 161 4.08 3.02 -2.29
CA ASP A 161 2.95 3.95 -2.43
C ASP A 161 2.85 4.89 -1.23
N GLY A 162 2.95 4.34 0.00
CA GLY A 162 2.93 5.13 1.22
C GLY A 162 4.12 6.09 1.31
N VAL A 163 5.32 5.63 0.97
CA VAL A 163 6.53 6.47 0.96
C VAL A 163 6.42 7.58 -0.08
N ASP A 164 5.96 7.28 -1.29
CA ASP A 164 5.78 8.24 -2.38
C ASP A 164 4.73 9.29 -2.06
N LEU A 165 3.61 8.90 -1.45
CA LEU A 165 2.58 9.84 -1.01
C LEU A 165 3.08 10.82 0.04
N ILE A 166 3.79 10.33 1.06
CA ILE A 166 4.33 11.18 2.13
C ILE A 166 5.43 12.08 1.55
N ALA A 167 6.38 11.50 0.82
CA ALA A 167 7.50 12.23 0.27
C ALA A 167 7.06 13.29 -0.74
N GLY A 168 6.08 12.99 -1.61
CA GLY A 168 5.54 13.97 -2.54
C GLY A 168 4.89 15.19 -1.88
N ARG A 169 4.57 15.13 -0.58
CA ARG A 169 4.05 16.26 0.22
C ARG A 169 5.13 17.01 1.00
N MET A 170 6.19 16.30 1.40
CA MET A 170 7.24 16.84 2.27
C MET A 170 8.49 17.27 1.49
N GLU A 171 8.74 16.68 0.32
CA GLU A 171 9.85 17.05 -0.55
C GLU A 171 9.56 18.38 -1.24
N ASN A 172 10.53 19.28 -1.19
CA ASN A 172 10.51 20.59 -1.88
C ASN A 172 9.48 21.61 -1.34
N GLY A 173 8.94 21.38 -0.15
CA GLY A 173 8.02 22.29 0.55
C GLY A 173 8.66 23.09 1.68
N GLU A 174 7.81 23.82 2.41
CA GLU A 174 8.18 24.32 3.73
C GLU A 174 8.42 23.16 4.71
N PRO A 175 9.22 23.34 5.77
CA PRO A 175 9.39 22.32 6.80
C PRO A 175 8.05 21.80 7.30
N SER A 176 7.81 20.50 7.12
CA SER A 176 6.57 19.82 7.49
C SER A 176 6.85 18.58 8.33
N HIS A 177 5.82 18.05 8.99
CA HIS A 177 5.89 16.87 9.84
C HIS A 177 4.91 15.80 9.35
N THR A 178 5.20 14.54 9.65
CA THR A 178 4.27 13.44 9.38
C THR A 178 4.15 12.51 10.58
N ILE A 179 2.92 12.06 10.86
CA ILE A 179 2.65 10.92 11.75
C ILE A 179 2.18 9.76 10.88
N ILE A 180 2.91 8.65 10.95
CA ILE A 180 2.60 7.40 10.28
C ILE A 180 1.94 6.48 11.30
N PHE A 181 0.65 6.23 11.15
CA PHE A 181 -0.06 5.24 11.95
C PHE A 181 0.01 3.90 11.24
N ALA A 182 0.46 2.85 11.94
CA ALA A 182 0.58 1.50 11.39
C ALA A 182 0.43 0.41 12.46
N THR A 183 0.52 -0.85 12.04
CA THR A 183 0.54 -1.98 13.00
C THR A 183 1.91 -2.10 13.68
N GLU A 184 1.98 -2.87 14.77
CA GLU A 184 3.21 -3.13 15.53
C GLU A 184 4.37 -3.60 14.63
N THR A 185 4.17 -4.69 13.87
CA THR A 185 5.22 -5.20 12.96
C THR A 185 5.62 -4.14 11.93
N THR A 186 4.69 -3.36 11.40
CA THR A 186 5.03 -2.30 10.41
C THR A 186 5.92 -1.22 11.02
N VAL A 187 5.64 -0.80 12.25
CA VAL A 187 6.45 0.18 12.99
C VAL A 187 7.81 -0.42 13.39
N GLU A 188 7.83 -1.65 13.86
CA GLU A 188 9.04 -2.38 14.30
C GLU A 188 10.04 -2.57 13.15
N GLU A 189 9.58 -2.94 11.95
CA GLU A 189 10.45 -3.09 10.77
C GLU A 189 11.01 -1.74 10.29
N GLY A 190 10.42 -0.61 10.71
CA GLY A 190 10.95 0.74 10.45
C GLY A 190 11.09 1.13 8.98
N THR A 191 10.53 0.34 8.06
CA THR A 191 10.82 0.42 6.62
C THR A 191 10.39 1.76 6.01
N HIS A 192 9.16 2.22 6.28
CA HIS A 192 8.68 3.50 5.77
C HIS A 192 9.53 4.68 6.25
N LYS A 193 9.84 4.73 7.55
CA LYS A 193 10.68 5.81 8.11
C LYS A 193 12.08 5.79 7.51
N ALA A 194 12.70 4.62 7.38
CA ALA A 194 14.02 4.48 6.76
C ALA A 194 14.02 4.95 5.30
N ALA A 195 13.00 4.58 4.51
CA ALA A 195 12.86 4.99 3.12
C ALA A 195 12.67 6.52 2.97
N LEU A 196 11.84 7.13 3.82
CA LEU A 196 11.64 8.59 3.84
C LEU A 196 12.92 9.35 4.22
N VAL A 197 13.68 8.84 5.20
CA VAL A 197 14.98 9.41 5.57
C VAL A 197 15.98 9.29 4.43
N ALA A 198 16.00 8.16 3.72
CA ALA A 198 16.85 7.97 2.54
C ALA A 198 16.51 8.96 1.40
N ARG A 199 15.26 9.43 1.35
CA ARG A 199 14.80 10.49 0.45
C ARG A 199 15.10 11.92 0.94
N GLY A 200 15.80 12.06 2.07
CA GLY A 200 16.25 13.34 2.60
C GLY A 200 15.26 14.03 3.55
N ILE A 201 14.18 13.36 3.96
CA ILE A 201 13.27 13.89 4.97
C ILE A 201 13.95 13.75 6.35
N PRO A 202 14.02 14.82 7.17
CA PRO A 202 14.63 14.73 8.49
C PRO A 202 13.96 13.69 9.39
N ALA A 203 14.76 12.86 10.05
CA ALA A 203 14.24 11.74 10.87
C ALA A 203 13.39 12.20 12.07
N ASP A 204 13.62 13.42 12.55
CA ASP A 204 12.88 14.11 13.62
C ASP A 204 11.60 14.79 13.12
N HIS A 205 11.34 14.79 11.80
CA HIS A 205 10.07 15.23 11.21
C HIS A 205 9.10 14.07 10.96
N ILE A 206 9.53 12.82 11.24
CA ILE A 206 8.77 11.60 10.99
C ILE A 206 8.53 10.87 12.32
N PHE A 207 7.27 10.76 12.71
CA PHE A 207 6.86 9.93 13.83
C PHE A 207 6.07 8.71 13.36
N THR A 208 6.28 7.57 14.00
CA THR A 208 5.59 6.31 13.70
C THR A 208 4.86 5.86 14.95
N GLN A 209 3.54 5.71 14.87
CA GLN A 209 2.68 5.25 15.96
C GLN A 209 2.17 3.85 15.64
N ALA A 210 2.43 2.90 16.54
CA ALA A 210 1.81 1.58 16.47
C ALA A 210 0.39 1.64 17.04
N CYS A 211 -0.57 1.02 16.36
CA CYS A 211 -1.97 0.94 16.80
C CYS A 211 -2.43 -0.51 16.90
N PRO A 212 -2.00 -1.24 17.97
CA PRO A 212 -2.46 -2.60 18.24
C PRO A 212 -4.00 -2.71 18.21
N GLN A 213 -4.51 -3.84 17.71
CA GLN A 213 -5.95 -4.18 17.69
C GLN A 213 -6.87 -3.27 16.87
N LEU A 214 -6.45 -2.05 16.48
CA LEU A 214 -7.31 -1.08 15.81
C LEU A 214 -7.95 -1.64 14.53
N ALA A 215 -7.17 -2.38 13.73
CA ALA A 215 -7.68 -3.03 12.52
C ALA A 215 -8.90 -3.93 12.81
N SER A 216 -8.88 -4.72 13.89
CA SER A 216 -9.99 -5.61 14.26
C SER A 216 -11.23 -4.84 14.70
N TYR A 217 -11.06 -3.71 15.41
CA TYR A 217 -12.17 -2.85 15.80
C TYR A 217 -12.79 -2.13 14.60
N ILE A 218 -11.98 -1.72 13.64
CA ILE A 218 -12.46 -1.13 12.37
C ILE A 218 -13.26 -2.16 11.57
N GLU A 219 -12.81 -3.42 11.50
CA GLU A 219 -13.59 -4.46 10.81
C GLU A 219 -14.95 -4.69 11.45
N GLN A 220 -15.03 -4.73 12.78
CA GLN A 220 -16.30 -4.89 13.52
C GLN A 220 -17.26 -3.70 13.34
N GLY A 221 -16.72 -2.51 13.11
CA GLY A 221 -17.50 -1.30 12.87
C GLY A 221 -16.61 -0.11 12.59
N PHE A 222 -16.39 0.20 11.31
CA PHE A 222 -15.47 1.27 10.90
C PHE A 222 -15.89 2.66 11.37
N ASP A 223 -17.20 2.86 11.59
CA ASP A 223 -17.84 4.05 12.15
C ASP A 223 -18.31 3.83 13.60
N GLY A 224 -17.89 2.73 14.22
CA GLY A 224 -18.31 2.32 15.56
C GLY A 224 -17.52 3.03 16.66
N MET A 225 -18.14 3.15 17.84
CA MET A 225 -17.51 3.77 19.02
C MET A 225 -16.19 3.10 19.39
N GLY A 226 -16.08 1.77 19.26
CA GLY A 226 -14.85 1.04 19.61
C GLY A 226 -13.65 1.46 18.77
N ALA A 227 -13.82 1.60 17.46
CA ALA A 227 -12.77 2.12 16.57
C ALA A 227 -12.45 3.59 16.91
N GLY A 228 -13.48 4.42 17.14
CA GLY A 228 -13.31 5.83 17.51
C GLY A 228 -12.50 6.03 18.81
N PHE A 229 -12.78 5.24 19.85
CA PHE A 229 -12.05 5.32 21.13
C PHE A 229 -10.56 4.97 20.98
N LEU A 230 -10.24 3.91 20.21
CA LEU A 230 -8.84 3.54 19.96
C LEU A 230 -8.12 4.58 19.12
N ILE A 231 -8.79 5.13 18.09
CA ILE A 231 -8.23 6.21 17.27
C ILE A 231 -7.92 7.44 18.13
N ASP A 232 -8.85 7.85 18.99
CA ASP A 232 -8.65 8.98 19.90
C ASP A 232 -7.45 8.76 20.84
N ALA A 233 -7.33 7.55 21.41
CA ALA A 233 -6.21 7.19 22.27
C ALA A 233 -4.87 7.26 21.52
N TYR A 234 -4.75 6.62 20.34
CA TYR A 234 -3.50 6.61 19.58
C TYR A 234 -3.12 7.97 19.02
N VAL A 235 -4.08 8.82 18.66
CA VAL A 235 -3.82 10.21 18.29
C VAL A 235 -3.27 10.99 19.49
N GLY A 236 -3.83 10.79 20.69
CA GLY A 236 -3.31 11.38 21.93
C GLY A 236 -1.87 10.95 22.21
N GLU A 237 -1.60 9.64 22.20
CA GLU A 237 -0.26 9.09 22.41
C GLU A 237 0.77 9.66 21.41
N ALA A 238 0.41 9.71 20.13
CA ALA A 238 1.29 10.22 19.09
C ALA A 238 1.60 11.72 19.30
N LEU A 239 0.60 12.53 19.65
CA LEU A 239 0.79 13.97 19.88
C LEU A 239 1.55 14.28 21.18
N ASP A 240 1.41 13.44 22.21
CA ASP A 240 2.19 13.56 23.44
C ASP A 240 3.67 13.19 23.23
N ALA A 241 3.93 12.19 22.38
CA ALA A 241 5.28 11.71 22.09
C ALA A 241 6.00 12.50 20.99
N PHE A 242 5.25 13.17 20.11
CA PHE A 242 5.79 13.87 18.95
C PHE A 242 5.61 15.38 19.06
N ASN A 243 6.72 16.09 19.20
CA ASN A 243 6.73 17.54 19.14
C ASN A 243 6.54 18.00 17.69
N VAL A 244 5.28 18.12 17.26
CA VAL A 244 4.92 18.70 15.97
C VAL A 244 5.33 20.18 15.99
N GLY A 245 6.43 20.51 15.31
CA GLY A 245 6.89 21.88 15.17
C GLY A 245 5.93 22.73 14.32
N ALA A 246 6.30 23.99 14.09
CA ALA A 246 5.58 24.83 13.15
C ALA A 246 5.63 24.24 11.73
N GLY A 247 4.51 24.29 11.01
CA GLY A 247 4.40 23.85 9.62
C GLY A 247 3.26 22.87 9.38
N PRO A 248 3.10 22.38 8.14
CA PRO A 248 2.10 21.38 7.78
C PRO A 248 2.30 20.07 8.56
N LEU A 249 1.17 19.47 8.98
CA LEU A 249 1.13 18.12 9.53
C LEU A 249 0.40 17.21 8.56
N TYR A 250 1.08 16.16 8.12
CA TYR A 250 0.49 15.08 7.35
C TYR A 250 0.24 13.87 8.24
N VAL A 251 -0.87 13.19 8.03
CA VAL A 251 -1.20 11.94 8.71
C VAL A 251 -1.27 10.86 7.66
N SER A 252 -0.51 9.79 7.82
CA SER A 252 -0.46 8.69 6.86
C SER A 252 -1.00 7.40 7.46
N PHE A 253 -1.83 6.71 6.68
CA PHE A 253 -2.48 5.45 7.04
C PHE A 253 -1.70 4.27 6.46
N ASN A 254 -0.70 3.79 7.19
CA ASN A 254 0.16 2.67 6.77
C ASN A 254 -0.35 1.35 7.36
N CYS A 255 -1.67 1.21 7.38
CA CYS A 255 -2.44 0.00 7.59
C CYS A 255 -3.70 0.13 6.72
N THR A 256 -4.03 -0.92 5.98
CA THR A 256 -5.13 -0.88 5.00
C THR A 256 -6.49 -0.59 5.62
N HIS A 257 -6.67 -0.82 6.92
CA HIS A 257 -7.92 -0.55 7.61
C HIS A 257 -8.16 0.93 7.92
N TYR A 258 -7.11 1.72 8.12
CA TYR A 258 -7.28 3.03 8.80
C TYR A 258 -8.06 4.04 7.97
N GLY A 259 -7.98 3.94 6.63
CA GLY A 259 -8.77 4.75 5.71
C GLY A 259 -10.29 4.53 5.81
N TYR A 260 -10.75 3.38 6.31
CA TYR A 260 -12.19 3.14 6.53
C TYR A 260 -12.78 4.09 7.58
N SER A 261 -11.99 4.51 8.57
CA SER A 261 -12.42 5.32 9.71
C SER A 261 -11.98 6.79 9.62
N LEU A 262 -11.81 7.34 8.40
CA LEU A 262 -11.29 8.69 8.18
C LEU A 262 -11.97 9.77 9.04
N GLU A 263 -13.29 9.71 9.22
CA GLU A 263 -14.01 10.71 10.02
C GLU A 263 -13.64 10.64 11.51
N ALA A 264 -13.43 9.46 12.08
CA ALA A 264 -12.98 9.32 13.46
C ALA A 264 -11.56 9.90 13.65
N TRP A 265 -10.67 9.74 12.67
CA TRP A 265 -9.36 10.39 12.68
C TRP A 265 -9.49 11.91 12.65
N ARG A 266 -10.34 12.46 11.76
CA ARG A 266 -10.59 13.91 11.70
C ARG A 266 -11.09 14.45 13.03
N GLU A 267 -12.04 13.77 13.66
CA GLU A 267 -12.59 14.15 14.96
C GLU A 267 -11.54 14.11 16.07
N ALA A 268 -10.70 13.07 16.12
CA ALA A 268 -9.65 12.91 17.13
C ALA A 268 -8.58 14.01 17.08
N PHE A 269 -8.18 14.45 15.88
CA PHE A 269 -7.26 15.58 15.72
C PHE A 269 -7.95 16.92 16.02
N ALA A 270 -9.19 17.12 15.54
CA ALA A 270 -9.93 18.36 15.72
C ALA A 270 -10.27 18.62 17.20
N SER A 271 -10.59 17.58 17.98
CA SER A 271 -10.88 17.69 19.43
C SER A 271 -9.69 18.17 20.25
N ARG A 272 -8.47 18.06 19.69
CA ARG A 272 -7.20 18.52 20.28
C ARG A 272 -6.70 19.84 19.66
N GLU A 273 -7.53 20.48 18.83
CA GLU A 273 -7.19 21.72 18.13
C GLU A 273 -5.94 21.58 17.21
N VAL A 274 -5.65 20.36 16.75
CA VAL A 274 -4.53 20.09 15.84
C VAL A 274 -5.02 20.09 14.41
N ALA A 275 -4.49 21.02 13.60
CA ALA A 275 -4.80 21.11 12.19
C ALA A 275 -3.96 20.10 11.38
N VAL A 276 -4.63 19.10 10.79
CA VAL A 276 -4.01 18.18 9.82
C VAL A 276 -4.17 18.75 8.41
N THR A 277 -3.06 18.91 7.70
CA THR A 277 -3.03 19.42 6.33
C THR A 277 -3.61 18.44 5.33
N ALA A 278 -3.27 17.15 5.46
CA ALA A 278 -3.88 16.08 4.68
C ALA A 278 -3.77 14.73 5.40
N PHE A 279 -4.79 13.90 5.20
CA PHE A 279 -4.75 12.47 5.49
C PHE A 279 -4.35 11.75 4.20
N LEU A 280 -3.31 10.93 4.28
CA LEU A 280 -2.69 10.22 3.16
C LEU A 280 -3.06 8.74 3.28
N ASP A 281 -3.75 8.23 2.26
CA ASP A 281 -4.20 6.84 2.19
C ASP A 281 -3.59 6.18 0.94
N PRO A 282 -2.57 5.31 1.09
CA PRO A 282 -1.93 4.63 -0.03
C PRO A 282 -2.84 3.61 -0.71
N ASN A 283 -3.94 3.18 -0.07
CA ASN A 283 -4.87 2.24 -0.69
C ASN A 283 -5.46 2.81 -1.99
N LEU A 284 -5.60 4.15 -2.06
CA LEU A 284 -6.20 4.87 -3.17
C LEU A 284 -5.23 5.14 -4.33
N THR A 285 -3.97 4.70 -4.25
CA THR A 285 -2.98 4.87 -5.34
C THR A 285 -2.38 3.57 -5.84
N MET A 286 -2.52 2.47 -5.08
CA MET A 286 -1.81 1.22 -5.32
C MET A 286 -2.02 0.63 -6.73
N ILE A 287 -3.16 0.87 -7.39
CA ILE A 287 -3.44 0.36 -8.75
C ILE A 287 -2.94 1.29 -9.87
N ASP A 288 -2.55 2.53 -9.55
CA ASP A 288 -2.33 3.59 -10.55
C ASP A 288 -1.21 3.26 -11.54
N PHE A 289 -0.23 2.45 -11.13
CA PHE A 289 0.85 2.02 -12.02
C PHE A 289 0.36 1.14 -13.17
N LEU A 290 -0.78 0.44 -13.05
CA LEU A 290 -1.41 -0.31 -14.13
C LEU A 290 -2.30 0.55 -15.03
N LEU A 291 -2.42 1.85 -14.73
CA LEU A 291 -3.34 2.77 -15.37
C LEU A 291 -2.59 3.95 -16.02
N PRO A 292 -1.65 3.71 -16.94
CA PRO A 292 -0.99 4.80 -17.64
C PRO A 292 -2.02 5.57 -18.48
N LYS A 293 -2.08 6.89 -18.29
CA LYS A 293 -3.03 7.77 -18.99
C LYS A 293 -2.99 7.66 -20.52
N SER A 294 -1.85 7.30 -21.10
CA SER A 294 -1.71 7.05 -22.54
C SER A 294 -2.53 5.85 -23.05
N ARG A 295 -3.03 4.99 -22.16
CA ARG A 295 -3.79 3.78 -22.46
C ARG A 295 -5.27 3.88 -22.07
N TYR A 296 -5.73 5.04 -21.59
CA TYR A 296 -7.12 5.23 -21.22
C TYR A 296 -8.04 5.10 -22.45
N GLY A 297 -9.18 4.43 -22.25
CA GLY A 297 -10.21 4.25 -23.28
C GLY A 297 -9.84 3.26 -24.39
N ARG A 298 -8.86 2.37 -24.17
CA ARG A 298 -8.55 1.28 -25.11
C ARG A 298 -9.75 0.37 -25.37
N HIS A 299 -10.55 0.13 -24.34
CA HIS A 299 -11.72 -0.74 -24.41
C HIS A 299 -12.95 0.01 -23.91
N ALA A 300 -14.00 0.05 -24.74
CA ALA A 300 -15.22 0.79 -24.44
C ALA A 300 -16.10 0.13 -23.36
N ASN A 301 -16.03 -1.19 -23.22
CA ASN A 301 -16.81 -1.98 -22.27
C ASN A 301 -15.88 -2.97 -21.53
N PRO A 302 -15.03 -2.50 -20.61
CA PRO A 302 -14.18 -3.38 -19.82
C PRO A 302 -15.03 -4.29 -18.93
N ALA A 303 -14.69 -5.57 -18.89
CA ALA A 303 -15.24 -6.52 -17.92
C ALA A 303 -14.27 -6.62 -16.75
N VAL A 304 -14.69 -6.23 -15.54
CA VAL A 304 -13.91 -6.40 -14.33
C VAL A 304 -14.70 -7.30 -13.38
N ARG A 305 -14.16 -8.48 -13.09
CA ARG A 305 -14.74 -9.44 -12.14
C ARG A 305 -13.95 -9.38 -10.84
N VAL A 306 -14.67 -9.55 -9.73
CA VAL A 306 -14.07 -9.60 -8.40
C VAL A 306 -14.51 -10.89 -7.72
N SER A 307 -13.55 -11.61 -7.14
CA SER A 307 -13.79 -12.76 -6.27
C SER A 307 -13.01 -12.57 -4.97
N ALA A 308 -13.42 -13.28 -3.91
CA ALA A 308 -12.72 -13.27 -2.63
C ALA A 308 -12.63 -14.68 -2.07
N VAL A 309 -11.48 -15.02 -1.49
CA VAL A 309 -11.24 -16.29 -0.79
C VAL A 309 -10.67 -16.01 0.59
N SER A 310 -11.10 -16.78 1.58
CA SER A 310 -10.62 -16.69 2.95
C SER A 310 -10.52 -18.06 3.58
N MET A 311 -9.45 -18.30 4.35
CA MET A 311 -9.34 -19.49 5.18
C MET A 311 -10.23 -19.41 6.43
N VAL A 312 -10.43 -18.18 6.91
CA VAL A 312 -11.19 -17.89 8.12
C VAL A 312 -12.58 -17.41 7.75
N ALA A 313 -13.59 -17.94 8.42
CA ALA A 313 -14.96 -17.49 8.23
C ALA A 313 -15.09 -16.00 8.62
N ILE A 314 -15.58 -15.19 7.69
CA ILE A 314 -15.85 -13.77 7.91
C ILE A 314 -17.24 -13.64 8.52
N SER A 315 -17.31 -13.09 9.73
CA SER A 315 -18.55 -12.93 10.47
C SER A 315 -19.48 -11.90 9.84
N ASP A 316 -20.80 -12.04 10.09
CA ASP A 316 -21.84 -11.22 9.48
C ASP A 316 -21.67 -9.72 9.80
N ASP A 317 -21.27 -9.39 11.03
CA ASP A 317 -20.98 -8.04 11.48
C ASP A 317 -19.82 -7.39 10.70
N ARG A 318 -18.74 -8.14 10.47
CA ARG A 318 -17.60 -7.67 9.68
C ARG A 318 -17.96 -7.49 8.21
N ARG A 319 -18.72 -8.43 7.64
CA ARG A 319 -19.24 -8.31 6.26
C ARG A 319 -20.18 -7.12 6.11
N GLU A 320 -21.09 -6.91 7.05
CA GLU A 320 -22.00 -5.76 7.03
C GLU A 320 -21.24 -4.43 7.15
N SER A 321 -20.34 -4.32 8.12
CA SER A 321 -19.51 -3.15 8.36
C SER A 321 -18.70 -2.78 7.12
N ILE A 322 -17.80 -3.66 6.69
CA ILE A 322 -16.90 -3.39 5.56
C ILE A 322 -17.67 -3.34 4.24
N GLY A 323 -18.63 -4.24 4.03
CA GLY A 323 -19.46 -4.26 2.83
C GLY A 323 -20.25 -2.96 2.62
N ARG A 324 -20.71 -2.30 3.70
CA ARG A 324 -21.38 -0.99 3.61
C ARG A 324 -20.45 0.10 3.09
N TYR A 325 -19.19 0.10 3.52
CA TYR A 325 -18.19 1.02 2.98
C TYR A 325 -17.92 0.73 1.50
N LEU A 326 -17.64 -0.54 1.18
CA LEU A 326 -17.25 -0.96 -0.16
C LEU A 326 -18.35 -0.69 -1.20
N ARG A 327 -19.64 -0.88 -0.86
CA ARG A 327 -20.77 -0.64 -1.77
C ARG A 327 -20.80 0.76 -2.38
N ALA A 328 -20.27 1.76 -1.67
CA ALA A 328 -20.21 3.14 -2.16
C ALA A 328 -19.12 3.35 -3.24
N ILE A 329 -18.12 2.47 -3.29
CA ILE A 329 -16.96 2.57 -4.19
C ILE A 329 -17.09 1.55 -5.32
N SER A 330 -17.30 0.28 -4.94
CA SER A 330 -17.44 -0.86 -5.84
C SER A 330 -18.50 -1.83 -5.31
N PRO A 331 -19.70 -1.85 -5.93
CA PRO A 331 -20.70 -2.88 -5.66
C PRO A 331 -20.20 -4.30 -5.95
N ALA A 332 -19.29 -4.47 -6.92
CA ALA A 332 -18.70 -5.76 -7.27
C ALA A 332 -17.81 -6.30 -6.14
N THR A 333 -16.95 -5.45 -5.56
CA THR A 333 -16.13 -5.86 -4.41
C THR A 333 -16.95 -6.14 -3.17
N ALA A 334 -18.02 -5.38 -2.92
CA ALA A 334 -18.93 -5.67 -1.82
C ALA A 334 -19.66 -7.01 -2.01
N ALA A 335 -20.11 -7.32 -3.23
CA ALA A 335 -20.72 -8.60 -3.55
C ALA A 335 -19.71 -9.76 -3.39
N ALA A 336 -18.46 -9.57 -3.81
CA ALA A 336 -17.41 -10.57 -3.60
C ALA A 336 -17.12 -10.83 -2.12
N LEU A 337 -17.22 -9.82 -1.25
CA LEU A 337 -17.14 -10.00 0.21
C LEU A 337 -18.35 -10.76 0.76
N ASP A 338 -19.55 -10.46 0.28
CA ASP A 338 -20.78 -11.13 0.73
C ASP A 338 -20.78 -12.63 0.31
N ASP A 339 -20.29 -12.92 -0.90
CA ASP A 339 -20.25 -14.23 -1.57
C ASP A 339 -18.85 -14.89 -1.54
N TYR A 340 -17.99 -14.52 -0.59
CA TYR A 340 -16.61 -15.04 -0.52
C TYR A 340 -16.55 -16.57 -0.42
N GLU A 341 -15.49 -17.16 -0.97
CA GLU A 341 -15.20 -18.58 -0.80
C GLU A 341 -14.50 -18.82 0.54
N LEU A 342 -15.13 -19.63 1.42
CA LEU A 342 -14.47 -20.17 2.60
C LEU A 342 -13.70 -21.44 2.23
N ARG A 343 -12.36 -21.38 2.27
CA ARG A 343 -11.46 -22.50 1.99
C ARG A 343 -10.52 -22.76 3.18
N PRO A 344 -10.93 -23.56 4.18
CA PRO A 344 -10.17 -23.77 5.43
C PRO A 344 -8.77 -24.39 5.25
N ASP A 345 -8.50 -24.96 4.09
CA ASP A 345 -7.25 -25.59 3.67
C ASP A 345 -6.48 -24.78 2.63
N LEU A 346 -6.79 -23.48 2.46
CA LEU A 346 -6.16 -22.60 1.47
C LEU A 346 -4.63 -22.63 1.55
N PHE A 347 -4.04 -22.63 2.74
CA PHE A 347 -2.59 -22.85 2.92
C PHE A 347 -2.26 -23.46 4.28
N ILE A 348 -1.13 -24.16 4.34
CA ILE A 348 -0.64 -24.81 5.55
C ILE A 348 0.13 -23.81 6.40
N TRP A 349 -0.28 -23.65 7.67
CA TRP A 349 0.39 -22.78 8.63
C TRP A 349 0.67 -23.44 9.99
N ARG A 350 -0.20 -24.37 10.44
CA ARG A 350 -0.12 -24.97 11.79
C ARG A 350 1.21 -25.67 12.07
N ASP A 351 1.75 -26.38 11.07
CA ASP A 351 3.03 -27.10 11.19
C ASP A 351 4.23 -26.16 11.43
N LEU A 352 4.08 -24.85 11.17
CA LEU A 352 5.12 -23.84 11.29
C LEU A 352 5.15 -23.16 12.67
N VAL A 353 4.04 -23.22 13.43
CA VAL A 353 3.91 -22.52 14.73
C VAL A 353 4.01 -23.47 15.93
N GLY A 354 4.11 -24.79 15.69
CA GLY A 354 3.99 -25.82 16.71
C GLY A 354 2.58 -25.85 17.35
N ASP A 355 2.33 -26.78 18.27
CA ASP A 355 1.07 -26.86 19.06
C ASP A 355 0.85 -25.64 20.00
N ALA A 356 1.51 -24.50 19.74
CA ALA A 356 1.23 -23.25 20.41
C ALA A 356 -0.12 -22.72 19.91
N ASP A 357 -1.19 -23.27 20.46
CA ASP A 357 -2.47 -22.59 20.59
C ASP A 357 -2.19 -21.25 21.28
N PRO A 358 -2.24 -20.10 20.58
CA PRO A 358 -2.09 -18.81 21.21
C PRO A 358 -3.39 -18.57 21.96
N GLY A 359 -3.48 -19.16 23.16
CA GLY A 359 -4.63 -18.99 24.03
C GLY A 359 -5.01 -17.51 24.15
N PRO A 360 -6.27 -17.21 24.51
CA PRO A 360 -6.80 -15.85 24.47
C PRO A 360 -5.86 -14.86 25.18
N PRO A 361 -5.71 -13.63 24.67
CA PRO A 361 -4.81 -12.64 25.24
C PRO A 361 -5.08 -12.48 26.74
N ALA A 362 -4.01 -12.53 27.53
CA ALA A 362 -4.11 -12.37 28.98
C ALA A 362 -4.80 -11.03 29.29
N PRO A 363 -5.81 -11.01 30.18
CA PRO A 363 -6.45 -9.75 30.56
C PRO A 363 -5.39 -8.78 31.13
N PRO A 364 -5.54 -7.47 30.90
CA PRO A 364 -4.59 -6.49 31.40
C PRO A 364 -4.46 -6.67 32.92
N GLN A 365 -3.24 -6.90 33.38
CA GLN A 365 -2.93 -6.94 34.79
C GLN A 365 -3.11 -5.51 35.31
N GLY A 366 -4.27 -5.25 35.90
CA GLY A 366 -4.50 -4.04 36.66
C GLY A 366 -3.53 -4.01 37.83
N ASP A 367 -2.58 -3.08 37.79
CA ASP A 367 -1.73 -2.79 38.93
C ASP A 367 -2.63 -2.17 40.01
N ALA A 368 -3.04 -3.01 40.95
CA ALA A 368 -3.62 -2.55 42.20
C ALA A 368 -2.49 -1.99 43.05
N ARG A 369 -2.34 -0.66 43.04
CA ARG A 369 -1.79 0.10 44.16
C ARG A 369 -2.19 1.57 44.16
#